data_AF-A0ABD4XW00-F1
#
_entry.id   AF-A0ABD4XW00-F1
#
_cell.length_a   1.000
_cell.length_b   1.000
_cell.length_c   1.000
_cell.angle_alpha   90.00
_cell.angle_beta   90.00
_cell.angle_gamma   90.00
#
_symmetry.space_group_name_H-M   'P 1'
#
loop_
_entity.id
_entity.type
_entity.pdbx_description
1 polymer ?
#
loop_
_entity_poly.entity_id
_entity_poly.type
_entity_poly.pdbx_seq_one_letter_code
_entity_poly.pdbx_strand_id
1 'polypeptide(L)'
;MIHHHQRRAIGALLCTALLLSACGDDKSPAPQAKAQPAAPAATKVAEPAVAENPREVNADSKFRLGAPGPAPSFDQYLEITTGNQLAFMYNKQAEQMDSIEFIAKSINIEQAEPDLQPLLKQLEEAENAGNPFTKSDAVEAIQPFIQQQILAAPEDRYVKMFFTAQEMEFQPYDFERKGFEIQNRLFRPELENAKRKATVGWDAYSKMPPEKAYITFSDNRVYSLGFENGPTANFLKVEDEATARRLQDAFLANDHGIWLYGLIIATQDNTNPDNPNTPRRALLVDLQALDVVEGAEPTPASPPIFSRKL
;
A
#
# COMPACT_ATOMS: atom_id res chain seq x y z
N MET A 1 7.16 -1.26 -66.06
CA MET A 1 8.51 -1.64 -65.59
C MET A 1 8.32 -2.40 -64.29
N ILE A 2 8.11 -3.73 -64.31
CA ILE A 2 9.13 -4.81 -64.32
C ILE A 2 10.11 -4.58 -63.14
N HIS A 3 10.14 -5.37 -62.06
CA HIS A 3 10.38 -6.83 -62.00
C HIS A 3 9.65 -7.58 -60.86
N HIS A 4 9.28 -8.82 -61.19
CA HIS A 4 9.01 -9.97 -60.32
C HIS A 4 10.23 -10.39 -59.46
N HIS A 5 10.00 -11.01 -58.30
CA HIS A 5 10.32 -12.44 -58.11
C HIS A 5 9.74 -13.05 -56.81
N GLN A 6 9.02 -14.16 -57.00
CA GLN A 6 8.79 -15.22 -56.01
C GLN A 6 10.06 -16.06 -55.81
N ARG A 7 10.24 -16.70 -54.64
CA ARG A 7 10.18 -18.18 -54.43
C ARG A 7 10.95 -18.70 -53.19
N ARG A 8 10.29 -19.67 -52.53
CA ARG A 8 10.78 -20.98 -52.01
C ARG A 8 11.20 -21.11 -50.53
N ALA A 9 10.51 -22.08 -49.92
CA ALA A 9 10.78 -22.79 -48.68
C ALA A 9 11.97 -23.76 -48.77
N ILE A 10 12.58 -24.08 -47.63
CA ILE A 10 13.27 -25.36 -47.33
C ILE A 10 13.10 -25.64 -45.83
N GLY A 11 12.68 -26.86 -45.49
CA GLY A 11 12.71 -27.41 -44.13
C GLY A 11 13.84 -28.43 -43.93
N ALA A 12 14.09 -28.79 -42.67
CA ALA A 12 14.79 -29.98 -42.15
C ALA A 12 14.50 -30.01 -40.63
N LEU A 13 13.93 -31.01 -39.94
CA LEU A 13 14.00 -32.49 -39.91
C LEU A 13 15.24 -33.04 -39.15
N LEU A 14 14.95 -33.97 -38.20
CA LEU A 14 15.83 -34.84 -37.38
C LEU A 14 16.54 -34.19 -36.16
N CYS A 15 16.67 -34.82 -34.98
CA CYS A 15 16.94 -36.23 -34.67
C CYS A 15 16.48 -36.65 -33.25
N THR A 16 16.04 -37.91 -33.15
CA THR A 16 15.75 -38.77 -31.99
C THR A 16 16.98 -39.40 -31.32
N ALA A 17 16.90 -39.65 -30.00
CA ALA A 17 17.56 -40.74 -29.26
C ALA A 17 16.64 -41.10 -28.05
N LEU A 18 15.97 -42.25 -27.93
CA LEU A 18 16.41 -43.63 -27.60
C LEU A 18 17.34 -43.67 -26.37
N LEU A 19 17.23 -44.53 -25.34
CA LEU A 19 16.26 -45.46 -24.72
C LEU A 19 17.04 -46.12 -23.53
N LEU A 20 16.33 -46.85 -22.64
CA LEU A 20 16.79 -47.83 -21.61
C LEU A 20 17.09 -47.24 -20.21
N SER A 21 16.36 -47.51 -19.11
CA SER A 21 15.79 -48.72 -18.47
C SER A 21 16.80 -49.63 -17.75
N ALA A 22 16.80 -49.61 -16.40
CA ALA A 22 17.14 -50.77 -15.56
C ALA A 22 16.86 -50.49 -14.06
N CYS A 23 15.78 -51.06 -13.50
CA CYS A 23 15.70 -51.44 -12.08
C CYS A 23 14.72 -52.64 -12.00
N GLY A 24 15.25 -53.81 -11.72
CA GLY A 24 14.52 -55.04 -11.47
C GLY A 24 14.89 -55.57 -10.08
N ASP A 25 13.86 -56.03 -9.37
CA ASP A 25 13.85 -56.48 -7.98
C ASP A 25 14.39 -57.90 -7.74
N ASP A 26 14.63 -58.15 -6.44
CA ASP A 26 14.63 -59.44 -5.72
C ASP A 26 15.79 -60.45 -5.87
N LYS A 27 16.59 -60.58 -4.80
CA LYS A 27 16.64 -61.78 -3.92
C LYS A 27 17.72 -61.68 -2.82
N SER A 28 17.29 -61.77 -1.57
CA SER A 28 18.14 -62.19 -0.43
C SER A 28 18.40 -63.70 -0.47
N PRO A 29 19.54 -64.16 0.08
CA PRO A 29 19.46 -64.87 1.36
C PRO A 29 20.59 -64.50 2.35
N ALA A 30 20.26 -64.50 3.65
CA ALA A 30 21.19 -64.54 4.78
C ALA A 30 21.33 -65.99 5.30
N PRO A 31 22.03 -66.32 6.41
CA PRO A 31 23.04 -65.58 7.19
C PRO A 31 24.30 -66.43 7.53
N GLN A 32 25.44 -65.81 7.89
CA GLN A 32 26.41 -66.44 8.79
C GLN A 32 27.00 -65.43 9.78
N ALA A 33 26.77 -65.72 11.06
CA ALA A 33 27.29 -65.00 12.21
C ALA A 33 28.78 -65.29 12.39
N LYS A 34 29.58 -64.23 12.54
CA LYS A 34 30.84 -64.26 13.30
C LYS A 34 30.93 -62.99 14.14
N ALA A 35 31.08 -63.20 15.44
CA ALA A 35 31.27 -62.16 16.45
C ALA A 35 32.67 -61.56 16.36
N GLN A 36 32.76 -60.23 16.39
CA GLN A 36 33.90 -59.47 16.94
C GLN A 36 33.54 -57.97 17.12
N PRO A 37 34.36 -57.19 17.83
CA PRO A 37 34.16 -56.70 19.18
C PRO A 37 33.53 -55.30 19.28
N ALA A 38 33.05 -54.95 20.48
CA ALA A 38 32.43 -53.67 20.81
C ALA A 38 33.38 -52.47 20.54
N ALA A 39 32.88 -51.53 19.75
CA ALA A 39 33.43 -50.20 19.52
C ALA A 39 32.37 -49.14 19.95
N PRO A 40 32.80 -47.90 20.27
CA PRO A 40 32.14 -47.03 21.24
C PRO A 40 30.80 -46.47 20.77
N ALA A 41 29.95 -46.13 21.75
CA ALA A 41 28.65 -45.52 21.59
C ALA A 41 28.65 -44.39 20.55
N ALA A 42 28.02 -44.65 19.41
CA ALA A 42 27.65 -43.63 18.45
C ALA A 42 26.48 -42.82 19.03
N THR A 43 26.75 -41.55 19.26
CA THR A 43 25.80 -40.50 19.63
C THR A 43 24.55 -40.61 18.77
N LYS A 44 23.40 -40.73 19.44
CA LYS A 44 22.07 -40.62 18.86
C LYS A 44 22.00 -39.31 18.07
N VAL A 45 21.99 -39.39 16.74
CA VAL A 45 21.58 -38.29 15.88
C VAL A 45 20.12 -38.03 16.26
N ALA A 46 19.89 -36.96 17.00
CA ALA A 46 18.56 -36.45 17.20
C ALA A 46 18.03 -36.04 15.82
N GLU A 47 16.91 -36.65 15.41
CA GLU A 47 16.00 -36.03 14.44
C GLU A 47 15.77 -34.57 14.87
N PRO A 48 15.78 -33.60 13.94
CA PRO A 48 15.30 -32.27 14.28
C PRO A 48 13.84 -32.44 14.66
N ALA A 49 13.54 -32.16 15.93
CA ALA A 49 12.18 -32.01 16.41
C ALA A 49 11.50 -30.96 15.52
N VAL A 50 10.53 -31.41 14.72
CA VAL A 50 9.54 -30.54 14.12
C VAL A 50 8.67 -30.04 15.27
N ALA A 51 9.08 -28.93 15.87
CA ALA A 51 8.32 -28.23 16.89
C ALA A 51 7.42 -27.19 16.20
N GLU A 52 6.14 -27.57 16.13
CA GLU A 52 4.89 -26.81 16.28
C GLU A 52 4.85 -25.28 16.02
N ASN A 53 3.84 -24.92 15.22
CA ASN A 53 3.22 -23.62 14.89
C ASN A 53 3.93 -22.65 13.89
N PRO A 54 3.52 -22.65 12.60
CA PRO A 54 4.01 -21.70 11.58
C PRO A 54 3.33 -20.31 11.60
N ARG A 55 2.80 -19.84 12.73
CA ARG A 55 2.08 -18.54 12.81
C ARG A 55 2.40 -17.77 14.09
N GLU A 56 3.67 -17.40 14.26
CA GLU A 56 4.00 -16.27 15.14
C GLU A 56 5.03 -15.38 14.42
N VAL A 57 4.52 -14.46 13.62
CA VAL A 57 5.17 -13.17 13.37
C VAL A 57 4.98 -12.35 14.65
N ASN A 58 5.82 -12.61 15.66
CA ASN A 58 5.75 -11.92 16.94
C ASN A 58 6.41 -10.52 16.87
N ALA A 59 5.60 -9.50 17.17
CA ALA A 59 5.81 -8.19 17.80
C ALA A 59 6.91 -7.20 17.35
N ASP A 60 7.98 -7.60 16.66
CA ASP A 60 9.14 -6.74 16.40
C ASP A 60 9.50 -6.56 14.91
N SER A 61 8.57 -6.85 13.99
CA SER A 61 8.75 -6.65 12.54
C SER A 61 8.65 -5.16 12.12
N LYS A 62 9.28 -4.27 12.90
CA LYS A 62 9.27 -2.83 12.70
C LYS A 62 10.56 -2.39 12.00
N PHE A 63 10.43 -2.00 10.74
CA PHE A 63 11.53 -1.61 9.89
C PHE A 63 11.56 -0.11 9.72
N ARG A 64 12.67 0.54 10.06
CA ARG A 64 12.89 1.96 9.77
C ARG A 64 13.33 2.11 8.32
N LEU A 65 12.67 2.99 7.57
CA LEU A 65 12.92 3.20 6.14
C LEU A 65 14.01 4.27 5.87
N GLY A 66 14.88 4.54 6.85
CA GLY A 66 16.02 5.47 6.71
C GLY A 66 15.66 6.96 6.66
N ALA A 67 14.45 7.32 7.09
CA ALA A 67 13.88 8.66 6.91
C ALA A 67 14.48 9.76 7.82
N PRO A 68 14.42 11.04 7.40
CA PRO A 68 14.94 12.18 8.13
C PRO A 68 14.01 12.60 9.28
N GLY A 69 14.57 12.73 10.48
CA GLY A 69 13.92 13.35 11.64
C GLY A 69 13.61 12.39 12.79
N PRO A 70 13.34 12.91 14.00
CA PRO A 70 12.96 12.10 15.14
C PRO A 70 11.61 11.42 14.84
N ALA A 71 11.61 10.10 14.91
CA ALA A 71 10.39 9.32 14.78
C ALA A 71 9.84 9.02 16.19
N PRO A 72 8.57 9.35 16.46
CA PRO A 72 7.94 9.08 17.74
C PRO A 72 7.76 7.57 17.97
N SER A 73 7.21 7.21 19.14
CA SER A 73 6.76 5.84 19.36
C SER A 73 5.57 5.52 18.46
N PHE A 74 5.42 4.25 18.07
CA PHE A 74 4.45 3.83 17.06
C PHE A 74 2.97 4.11 17.43
N ASP A 75 2.67 4.20 18.72
CA ASP A 75 1.36 4.54 19.28
C ASP A 75 1.02 6.05 19.19
N GLN A 76 2.00 6.90 18.87
CA GLN A 76 1.81 8.34 18.71
C GLN A 76 1.42 8.74 17.28
N TYR A 77 1.42 7.80 16.33
CA TYR A 77 0.98 8.07 14.96
C TYR A 77 -0.55 8.02 14.87
N LEU A 78 -1.13 9.06 14.26
CA LEU A 78 -2.55 9.11 13.95
C LEU A 78 -2.88 8.15 12.83
N GLU A 79 -3.88 7.29 13.04
CA GLU A 79 -4.39 6.43 11.99
C GLU A 79 -5.26 7.21 11.00
N ILE A 80 -4.92 7.11 9.71
CA ILE A 80 -5.74 7.64 8.62
C ILE A 80 -6.58 6.50 8.06
N THR A 81 -7.89 6.60 8.25
CA THR A 81 -8.88 5.62 7.79
C THR A 81 -9.92 6.22 6.85
N THR A 82 -9.99 7.56 6.74
CA THR A 82 -10.99 8.25 5.91
C THR A 82 -10.41 9.41 5.12
N GLY A 83 -11.02 9.73 3.98
CA GLY A 83 -10.68 10.91 3.19
C GLY A 83 -11.12 12.21 3.87
N ASN A 84 -12.16 12.17 4.71
CA ASN A 84 -12.58 13.33 5.50
C ASN A 84 -11.53 13.74 6.55
N GLN A 85 -10.81 12.78 7.15
CA GLN A 85 -9.64 13.10 8.00
C GLN A 85 -8.59 13.90 7.19
N LEU A 86 -8.29 13.44 5.97
CA LEU A 86 -7.36 14.15 5.08
C LEU A 86 -7.85 15.54 4.71
N ALA A 87 -9.15 15.70 4.46
CA ALA A 87 -9.74 17.00 4.14
C ALA A 87 -9.52 18.02 5.26
N PHE A 88 -9.79 17.62 6.50
CA PHE A 88 -9.64 18.51 7.66
C PHE A 88 -8.18 18.77 8.01
N MET A 89 -7.31 17.74 7.94
CA MET A 89 -5.87 17.90 8.15
C MET A 89 -5.22 18.79 7.08
N TYR A 90 -5.62 18.64 5.81
CA TYR A 90 -5.13 19.49 4.72
C TYR A 90 -5.50 20.95 4.97
N ASN A 91 -6.78 21.22 5.24
CA ASN A 91 -7.28 22.57 5.44
C ASN A 91 -6.74 23.24 6.70
N LYS A 92 -6.30 22.47 7.68
CA LYS A 92 -5.59 22.97 8.85
C LYS A 92 -4.16 23.41 8.54
N GLN A 93 -3.49 22.75 7.60
CA GLN A 93 -2.08 22.95 7.28
C GLN A 93 -1.81 23.85 6.07
N ALA A 94 -2.77 23.95 5.16
CA ALA A 94 -2.64 24.74 3.94
C ALA A 94 -2.49 26.23 4.26
N GLU A 95 -1.72 26.95 3.44
CA GLU A 95 -1.56 28.41 3.56
C GLU A 95 -2.91 29.14 3.46
N GLN A 96 -3.81 28.59 2.65
CA GLN A 96 -5.17 29.04 2.49
C GLN A 96 -6.12 27.85 2.60
N MET A 97 -7.07 27.98 3.52
CA MET A 97 -8.17 27.03 3.65
C MET A 97 -9.06 27.11 2.41
N ASP A 98 -9.49 25.95 1.91
CA ASP A 98 -10.55 25.87 0.91
C ASP A 98 -11.87 26.45 1.47
N SER A 99 -12.77 26.87 0.58
CA SER A 99 -14.06 27.38 1.02
C SER A 99 -14.88 26.28 1.69
N ILE A 100 -15.72 26.64 2.67
CA ILE A 100 -16.62 25.70 3.34
C ILE A 100 -17.49 24.94 2.34
N GLU A 101 -17.99 25.64 1.32
CA GLU A 101 -18.77 25.03 0.24
C GLU A 101 -17.97 23.96 -0.51
N PHE A 102 -16.71 24.26 -0.85
CA PHE A 102 -15.85 23.31 -1.56
C PHE A 102 -15.54 22.07 -0.70
N ILE A 103 -15.22 22.28 0.58
CA ILE A 103 -14.99 21.18 1.53
C ILE A 103 -16.26 20.34 1.65
N ALA A 104 -17.42 20.94 1.89
CA ALA A 104 -18.70 20.23 2.02
C ALA A 104 -19.00 19.36 0.79
N LYS A 105 -18.82 19.90 -0.42
CA LYS A 105 -19.05 19.19 -1.68
C LYS A 105 -18.12 18.02 -1.95
N SER A 106 -16.95 18.01 -1.33
CA SER A 106 -16.00 16.91 -1.48
C SER A 106 -16.39 15.67 -0.67
N ILE A 107 -17.29 15.83 0.31
CA ILE A 107 -17.71 14.78 1.23
C ILE A 107 -18.83 13.97 0.58
N ASN A 108 -18.66 12.64 0.57
CA ASN A 108 -19.70 11.72 0.19
C ASN A 108 -20.79 11.69 1.26
N ILE A 109 -22.00 12.15 0.91
CA ILE A 109 -23.14 12.27 1.82
C ILE A 109 -23.46 10.93 2.52
N GLU A 110 -23.43 9.82 1.80
CA GLU A 110 -23.82 8.50 2.35
C GLU A 110 -22.79 7.93 3.34
N GLN A 111 -21.56 8.46 3.32
CA GLN A 111 -20.47 8.04 4.21
C GLN A 111 -20.08 9.13 5.23
N ALA A 112 -20.79 10.26 5.24
CA ALA A 112 -20.55 11.35 6.18
C ALA A 112 -21.05 10.99 7.59
N GLU A 113 -20.56 11.72 8.60
CA GLU A 113 -21.05 11.59 9.97
C GLU A 113 -22.56 11.85 10.04
N PRO A 114 -23.32 11.10 10.87
CA PRO A 114 -24.79 11.19 10.91
C PRO A 114 -25.33 12.62 11.08
N ASP A 115 -24.66 13.44 11.88
CA ASP A 115 -25.06 14.84 12.15
C ASP A 115 -24.75 15.77 10.96
N LEU A 116 -23.78 15.40 10.11
CA LEU A 116 -23.39 16.17 8.93
C LEU A 116 -24.26 15.81 7.70
N GLN A 117 -24.74 14.56 7.58
CA GLN A 117 -25.57 14.11 6.47
C GLN A 117 -26.76 15.03 6.15
N PRO A 118 -27.64 15.42 7.11
CA PRO A 118 -28.78 16.27 6.79
C PRO A 118 -28.36 17.66 6.31
N LEU A 119 -27.25 18.19 6.84
CA LEU A 119 -26.73 19.50 6.43
C LEU A 119 -26.19 19.45 4.99
N LEU A 120 -25.47 18.38 4.63
CA LEU A 120 -24.99 18.18 3.26
C LEU A 120 -26.14 17.99 2.26
N LYS A 121 -27.20 17.25 2.64
CA LYS A 121 -28.42 17.12 1.83
C LYS A 121 -29.11 18.47 1.62
N GLN A 122 -29.20 19.28 2.67
CA GLN A 122 -29.75 20.64 2.56
C GLN A 122 -28.94 21.50 1.59
N LEU A 123 -27.61 21.41 1.61
CA LEU A 123 -26.77 22.11 0.63
C LEU A 123 -27.06 21.63 -0.79
N GLU A 124 -27.06 20.31 -1.03
CA GLU A 124 -27.38 19.72 -2.35
C GLU A 124 -28.76 20.17 -2.87
N GLU A 125 -29.79 20.14 -2.02
CA GLU A 125 -31.14 20.62 -2.35
C GLU A 125 -31.15 22.12 -2.69
N ALA A 126 -30.45 22.94 -1.90
CA ALA A 126 -30.34 24.37 -2.12
C ALA A 126 -29.62 24.70 -3.43
N GLU A 127 -28.63 23.91 -3.83
CA GLU A 127 -27.96 24.03 -5.13
C GLU A 127 -28.88 23.68 -6.28
N ASN A 128 -29.61 22.57 -6.17
CA ASN A 128 -30.56 22.12 -7.17
C ASN A 128 -31.72 23.11 -7.37
N ALA A 129 -32.12 23.82 -6.30
CA ALA A 129 -33.11 24.89 -6.37
C ALA A 129 -32.61 26.15 -7.09
N GLY A 130 -31.29 26.35 -7.21
CA GLY A 130 -30.68 27.48 -7.91
C GLY A 130 -30.86 28.85 -7.24
N ASN A 131 -31.36 28.90 -6.00
CA ASN A 131 -31.52 30.15 -5.26
C ASN A 131 -30.25 30.47 -4.45
N PRO A 132 -29.59 31.61 -4.71
CA PRO A 132 -28.33 31.96 -4.04
C PRO A 132 -28.48 32.21 -2.54
N PHE A 133 -29.66 32.67 -2.08
CA PHE A 133 -29.91 32.88 -0.64
C PHE A 133 -30.02 31.55 0.11
N THR A 134 -30.81 30.61 -0.40
CA THR A 134 -30.94 29.29 0.22
C THR A 134 -29.61 28.54 0.23
N LYS A 135 -28.79 28.72 -0.80
CA LYS A 135 -27.43 28.18 -0.84
C LYS A 135 -26.55 28.81 0.24
N SER A 136 -26.59 30.14 0.37
CA SER A 136 -25.85 30.86 1.44
C SER A 136 -26.25 30.34 2.82
N ASP A 137 -27.55 30.25 3.09
CA ASP A 137 -28.09 29.75 4.36
C ASP A 137 -27.62 28.31 4.66
N ALA A 138 -27.60 27.44 3.63
CA ALA A 138 -27.13 26.05 3.78
C ALA A 138 -25.61 25.99 4.06
N VAL A 139 -24.81 26.83 3.41
CA VAL A 139 -23.36 26.93 3.69
C VAL A 139 -23.11 27.44 5.11
N GLU A 140 -23.84 28.47 5.55
CA GLU A 140 -23.77 29.00 6.92
C GLU A 140 -24.16 27.94 7.96
N ALA A 141 -25.13 27.08 7.67
CA ALA A 141 -25.54 25.99 8.56
C ALA A 141 -24.46 24.90 8.70
N ILE A 142 -23.74 24.56 7.64
CA ILE A 142 -22.67 23.55 7.66
C ILE A 142 -21.39 24.09 8.30
N GLN A 143 -21.12 25.39 8.14
CA GLN A 143 -19.83 26.01 8.49
C GLN A 143 -19.33 25.66 9.91
N PRO A 144 -20.14 25.74 10.99
CA PRO A 144 -19.67 25.44 12.34
C PRO A 144 -19.13 24.02 12.48
N PHE A 145 -19.77 23.04 11.82
CA PHE A 145 -19.34 21.65 11.85
C PHE A 145 -17.97 21.49 11.17
N ILE A 146 -17.83 21.97 9.93
CA ILE A 146 -16.57 21.84 9.18
C ILE A 146 -15.43 22.57 9.90
N GLN A 147 -15.67 23.80 10.37
CA GLN A 147 -14.66 24.56 11.10
C GLN A 147 -14.24 23.85 12.40
N GLN A 148 -15.20 23.27 13.12
CA GLN A 148 -14.89 22.49 14.32
C GLN A 148 -14.01 21.28 14.02
N GLN A 149 -14.29 20.54 12.93
CA GLN A 149 -13.50 19.37 12.56
C GLN A 149 -12.08 19.76 12.10
N ILE A 150 -11.94 20.86 11.35
CA ILE A 150 -10.63 21.41 10.99
C ILE A 150 -9.85 21.82 12.24
N LEU A 151 -10.47 22.52 13.19
CA LEU A 151 -9.81 22.90 14.44
C LEU A 151 -9.40 21.68 15.27
N ALA A 152 -10.25 20.65 15.32
CA ALA A 152 -10.02 19.41 16.06
C ALA A 152 -8.98 18.48 15.42
N ALA A 153 -8.69 18.62 14.12
CA ALA A 153 -7.63 17.85 13.47
C ALA A 153 -6.30 18.05 14.22
N PRO A 154 -5.51 17.00 14.47
CA PRO A 154 -4.30 17.13 15.28
C PRO A 154 -3.26 18.03 14.62
N GLU A 155 -2.51 18.77 15.45
CA GLU A 155 -1.33 19.53 15.00
C GLU A 155 -0.17 18.59 14.65
N ASP A 156 -0.10 17.44 15.32
CA ASP A 156 0.91 16.42 15.08
C ASP A 156 0.74 15.83 13.68
N ARG A 157 1.85 15.83 12.95
CA ARG A 157 1.91 15.45 11.54
C ARG A 157 2.28 13.98 11.34
N TYR A 158 2.38 13.21 12.41
CA TYR A 158 2.73 11.81 12.38
C TYR A 158 1.50 10.97 12.09
N VAL A 159 1.50 10.30 10.95
CA VAL A 159 0.37 9.49 10.46
C VAL A 159 0.77 8.07 10.18
N LYS A 160 -0.16 7.14 10.35
CA LYS A 160 -0.03 5.75 9.94
C LYS A 160 -1.21 5.30 9.09
N MET A 161 -0.95 4.33 8.23
CA MET A 161 -1.93 3.78 7.29
C MET A 161 -1.77 2.26 7.21
N PHE A 162 -2.89 1.56 7.13
CA PHE A 162 -2.91 0.12 6.95
C PHE A 162 -3.02 -0.25 5.48
N PHE A 163 -2.29 -1.29 5.09
CA PHE A 163 -2.39 -1.96 3.80
C PHE A 163 -2.37 -3.46 4.02
N THR A 164 -2.96 -4.20 3.10
CA THR A 164 -2.73 -5.64 2.99
C THR A 164 -1.38 -5.92 2.32
N ALA A 165 -0.80 -7.09 2.59
CA ALA A 165 0.39 -7.55 1.86
C ALA A 165 0.17 -7.58 0.33
N GLN A 166 -1.05 -7.90 -0.11
CA GLN A 166 -1.44 -7.91 -1.52
C GLN A 166 -1.35 -6.51 -2.14
N GLU A 167 -1.87 -5.48 -1.46
CA GLU A 167 -1.79 -4.10 -1.94
C GLU A 167 -0.35 -3.61 -2.02
N MET A 168 0.53 -4.04 -1.12
CA MET A 168 1.94 -3.64 -1.13
C MET A 168 2.74 -4.27 -2.28
N GLU A 169 2.25 -5.35 -2.89
CA GLU A 169 2.87 -6.02 -4.05
C GLU A 169 4.35 -6.38 -3.80
N PHE A 170 4.65 -7.00 -2.66
CA PHE A 170 6.01 -7.46 -2.33
C PHE A 170 6.50 -8.50 -3.34
N GLN A 171 7.69 -8.30 -3.86
CA GLN A 171 8.40 -9.25 -4.72
C GLN A 171 9.07 -10.34 -3.89
N PRO A 172 9.44 -11.49 -4.50
CA PRO A 172 10.24 -12.50 -3.83
C PRO A 172 11.53 -11.93 -3.22
N TYR A 173 12.01 -12.57 -2.15
CA TYR A 173 13.23 -12.16 -1.47
C TYR A 173 14.43 -12.10 -2.43
N ASP A 174 15.09 -10.95 -2.46
CA ASP A 174 16.32 -10.71 -3.20
C ASP A 174 17.51 -11.11 -2.31
N PHE A 175 18.17 -12.21 -2.67
CA PHE A 175 19.34 -12.72 -1.91
C PHE A 175 20.58 -11.83 -2.04
N GLU A 176 20.71 -11.06 -3.13
CA GLU A 176 21.85 -10.16 -3.34
C GLU A 176 21.69 -8.89 -2.52
N ARG A 177 20.49 -8.29 -2.56
CA ARG A 177 20.16 -7.04 -1.84
C ARG A 177 19.67 -7.29 -0.41
N LYS A 178 19.40 -8.54 -0.05
CA LYS A 178 18.91 -9.02 1.25
C LYS A 178 17.63 -8.29 1.70
N GLY A 179 16.56 -8.49 0.95
CA GLY A 179 15.27 -7.86 1.26
C GLY A 179 14.19 -8.08 0.21
N PHE A 180 13.10 -7.34 0.36
CA PHE A 180 11.93 -7.41 -0.52
C PHE A 180 11.72 -6.10 -1.24
N GLU A 181 11.57 -6.15 -2.56
CA GLU A 181 11.15 -4.99 -3.34
C GLU A 181 9.62 -4.81 -3.23
N ILE A 182 9.18 -3.55 -3.12
CA ILE A 182 7.77 -3.15 -3.07
C ILE A 182 7.39 -2.60 -4.45
N GLN A 183 6.45 -3.24 -5.14
CA GLN A 183 6.02 -2.80 -6.48
C GLN A 183 4.77 -1.93 -6.50
N ASN A 184 4.17 -1.64 -5.33
CA ASN A 184 3.06 -0.72 -5.25
C ASN A 184 3.41 0.65 -5.87
N ARG A 185 2.50 1.17 -6.70
CA ARG A 185 2.62 2.47 -7.41
C ARG A 185 2.96 3.67 -6.52
N LEU A 186 2.58 3.66 -5.25
CA LEU A 186 2.90 4.71 -4.27
C LEU A 186 4.40 4.82 -4.02
N PHE A 187 5.14 3.75 -4.25
CA PHE A 187 6.59 3.65 -4.13
C PHE A 187 7.31 3.71 -5.49
N ARG A 188 6.54 3.67 -6.58
CA ARG A 188 7.03 3.51 -7.94
C ARG A 188 6.25 4.43 -8.88
N PRO A 189 6.46 5.76 -8.81
CA PRO A 189 5.73 6.73 -9.62
C PRO A 189 5.90 6.46 -11.13
N GLU A 190 6.99 5.80 -11.56
CA GLU A 190 7.19 5.37 -12.93
C GLU A 190 6.12 4.38 -13.43
N LEU A 191 5.55 3.54 -12.56
CA LEU A 191 4.47 2.62 -12.93
C LEU A 191 3.19 3.41 -13.25
N GLU A 192 2.89 4.43 -12.46
CA GLU A 192 1.75 5.32 -12.69
C GLU A 192 1.93 6.12 -13.98
N ASN A 193 3.13 6.66 -14.18
CA ASN A 193 3.49 7.39 -15.37
C ASN A 193 3.45 6.52 -16.64
N ALA A 194 3.88 5.26 -16.56
CA ALA A 194 3.80 4.31 -17.67
C ALA A 194 2.34 4.00 -18.05
N LYS A 195 1.48 3.76 -17.05
CA LYS A 195 0.03 3.59 -17.27
C LYS A 195 -0.57 4.83 -17.92
N ARG A 196 -0.30 6.01 -17.38
CA ARG A 196 -0.80 7.27 -17.94
C ARG A 196 -0.33 7.49 -19.38
N LYS A 197 0.96 7.25 -19.66
CA LYS A 197 1.51 7.31 -21.03
C LYS A 197 0.76 6.39 -21.98
N ALA A 198 0.40 5.17 -21.54
CA ALA A 198 -0.39 4.25 -22.35
C ALA A 198 -1.82 4.75 -22.61
N THR A 199 -2.41 5.47 -21.65
CA THR A 199 -3.78 6.01 -21.75
C THR A 199 -3.86 7.24 -22.64
N VAL A 200 -2.98 8.23 -22.47
CA VAL A 200 -3.09 9.53 -23.18
C VAL A 200 -2.25 9.60 -24.47
N GLY A 201 -1.39 8.61 -24.72
CA GLY A 201 -0.46 8.61 -25.86
C GLY A 201 0.74 9.53 -25.67
N TRP A 202 1.77 9.36 -26.50
CA TRP A 202 3.07 10.04 -26.34
C TRP A 202 3.01 11.56 -26.47
N ASP A 203 2.26 12.08 -27.45
CA ASP A 203 2.23 13.51 -27.77
C ASP A 203 1.58 14.36 -26.67
N ALA A 204 0.59 13.81 -25.97
CA ALA A 204 -0.02 14.43 -24.81
C ALA A 204 0.88 14.24 -23.57
N TYR A 205 1.35 13.01 -23.34
CA TYR A 205 2.19 12.68 -22.18
C TYR A 205 3.47 13.51 -22.10
N SER A 206 4.17 13.73 -23.23
CA SER A 206 5.43 14.50 -23.27
C SER A 206 5.31 15.96 -22.83
N LYS A 207 4.08 16.48 -22.74
CA LYS A 207 3.77 17.85 -22.30
C LYS A 207 3.25 17.88 -20.86
N MET A 208 3.05 16.73 -20.22
CA MET A 208 2.51 16.60 -18.87
C MET A 208 3.66 16.40 -17.86
N PRO A 209 3.58 17.01 -16.67
CA PRO A 209 4.52 16.73 -15.59
C PRO A 209 4.34 15.29 -15.08
N PRO A 210 5.39 14.60 -14.61
CA PRO A 210 5.27 13.26 -14.02
C PRO A 210 4.21 13.20 -12.92
N GLU A 211 3.37 12.15 -12.94
CA GLU A 211 2.40 11.87 -11.89
C GLU A 211 3.11 11.28 -10.67
N LYS A 212 2.68 11.72 -9.48
CA LYS A 212 2.82 10.94 -8.25
C LYS A 212 1.57 10.07 -8.09
N ALA A 213 1.72 8.85 -7.60
CA ALA A 213 0.58 8.07 -7.18
C ALA A 213 0.05 8.60 -5.84
N TYR A 214 -1.28 8.62 -5.71
CA TYR A 214 -1.95 9.06 -4.49
C TYR A 214 -2.99 8.03 -4.03
N ILE A 215 -3.19 7.98 -2.72
CA ILE A 215 -4.28 7.28 -2.07
C ILE A 215 -5.47 8.22 -2.01
N THR A 216 -6.63 7.72 -2.40
CA THR A 216 -7.92 8.42 -2.27
C THR A 216 -8.88 7.50 -1.53
N PHE A 217 -9.86 8.09 -0.86
CA PHE A 217 -10.86 7.35 -0.12
C PHE A 217 -12.23 7.54 -0.77
N SER A 218 -13.13 6.58 -0.58
CA SER A 218 -14.46 6.65 -1.19
C SER A 218 -15.33 7.75 -0.59
N ASP A 219 -15.09 8.10 0.67
CA ASP A 219 -15.84 9.11 1.41
C ASP A 219 -15.40 10.53 1.04
N ASN A 220 -14.17 10.67 0.53
CA ASN A 220 -13.67 11.92 -0.04
C ASN A 220 -12.55 11.66 -1.05
N ARG A 221 -12.82 11.95 -2.33
CA ARG A 221 -11.87 11.73 -3.44
C ARG A 221 -11.05 12.95 -3.82
N VAL A 222 -11.38 14.12 -3.27
CA VAL A 222 -10.69 15.39 -3.58
C VAL A 222 -9.39 15.50 -2.79
N TYR A 223 -9.42 15.05 -1.54
CA TYR A 223 -8.27 15.03 -0.64
C TYR A 223 -7.60 13.67 -0.67
N SER A 224 -6.28 13.69 -0.75
CA SER A 224 -5.48 12.51 -1.05
C SER A 224 -4.17 12.52 -0.27
N LEU A 225 -3.51 11.36 -0.22
CA LEU A 225 -2.22 11.21 0.45
C LEU A 225 -1.21 10.64 -0.54
N GLY A 226 -0.02 11.23 -0.59
CA GLY A 226 1.09 10.75 -1.43
C GLY A 226 2.37 10.57 -0.62
N PHE A 227 3.26 9.68 -1.07
CA PHE A 227 4.56 9.47 -0.44
C PHE A 227 5.65 10.24 -1.18
N GLU A 228 6.31 11.18 -0.51
CA GLU A 228 7.37 11.99 -1.11
C GLU A 228 8.63 11.15 -1.36
N ASN A 229 9.01 10.35 -0.36
CA ASN A 229 10.18 9.48 -0.39
C ASN A 229 9.85 8.04 -0.86
N GLY A 230 8.65 7.81 -1.41
CA GLY A 230 8.21 6.51 -1.91
C GLY A 230 9.23 5.82 -2.82
N PRO A 231 9.82 6.51 -3.82
CA PRO A 231 10.85 5.93 -4.70
C PRO A 231 12.09 5.40 -3.98
N THR A 232 12.46 6.01 -2.85
CA THR A 232 13.60 5.60 -2.02
C THR A 232 13.22 4.59 -0.93
N ALA A 233 11.93 4.50 -0.60
CA ALA A 233 11.37 3.61 0.41
C ALA A 233 10.80 2.31 -0.18
N ASN A 234 11.08 2.01 -1.44
CA ASN A 234 10.52 0.87 -2.19
C ASN A 234 11.21 -0.48 -1.93
N PHE A 235 12.05 -0.57 -0.90
CA PHE A 235 12.80 -1.77 -0.58
C PHE A 235 12.85 -2.00 0.93
N LEU A 236 12.35 -3.16 1.35
CA LEU A 236 12.37 -3.61 2.73
C LEU A 236 13.62 -4.45 2.97
N LYS A 237 14.63 -3.86 3.61
CA LYS A 237 15.86 -4.57 3.94
C LYS A 237 15.66 -5.54 5.10
N VAL A 238 15.99 -6.81 4.90
CA VAL A 238 15.86 -7.89 5.90
C VAL A 238 17.10 -8.77 5.79
N GLU A 239 18.14 -8.49 6.59
CA GLU A 239 19.41 -9.23 6.49
C GLU A 239 19.35 -10.62 7.12
N ASP A 240 18.50 -10.79 8.14
CA ASP A 240 18.33 -12.06 8.83
C ASP A 240 17.49 -13.03 7.99
N GLU A 241 18.10 -14.13 7.57
CA GLU A 241 17.47 -15.10 6.67
C GLU A 241 16.26 -15.81 7.30
N ALA A 242 16.29 -16.05 8.61
CA ALA A 242 15.15 -16.66 9.31
C ALA A 242 13.92 -15.74 9.28
N THR A 243 14.12 -14.44 9.49
CA THR A 243 13.09 -13.43 9.36
C THR A 243 12.63 -13.27 7.90
N ALA A 244 13.56 -13.26 6.95
CA ALA A 244 13.23 -13.22 5.53
C ALA A 244 12.35 -14.41 5.10
N ARG A 245 12.66 -15.64 5.53
CA ARG A 245 11.84 -16.82 5.22
C ARG A 245 10.42 -16.69 5.77
N ARG A 246 10.28 -16.25 7.03
CA ARG A 246 8.96 -16.02 7.65
C ARG A 246 8.15 -14.96 6.90
N LEU A 247 8.78 -13.84 6.54
CA LEU A 247 8.11 -12.78 5.77
C LEU A 247 7.75 -13.23 4.36
N GLN A 248 8.60 -14.01 3.71
CA GLN A 248 8.31 -14.58 2.38
C GLN A 248 7.05 -15.46 2.43
N ASP A 249 6.92 -16.32 3.44
CA ASP A 249 5.75 -17.17 3.63
C ASP A 249 4.50 -16.33 3.92
N ALA A 250 4.62 -15.33 4.81
CA ALA A 250 3.56 -14.38 5.15
C ALA A 250 3.03 -13.59 3.93
N PHE A 251 3.94 -13.06 3.11
CA PHE A 251 3.57 -12.32 1.90
C PHE A 251 2.91 -13.22 0.84
N LEU A 252 3.35 -14.48 0.71
CA LEU A 252 2.71 -15.45 -0.19
C LEU A 252 1.30 -15.84 0.30
N ALA A 253 1.11 -15.96 1.61
CA ALA A 253 -0.17 -16.30 2.22
C ALA A 253 -1.20 -15.16 2.16
N ASN A 254 -0.76 -13.90 1.99
CA ASN A 254 -1.62 -12.70 1.95
C ASN A 254 -2.52 -12.54 3.19
N ASP A 255 -2.13 -13.10 4.34
CA ASP A 255 -2.87 -13.06 5.61
C ASP A 255 -2.29 -12.07 6.63
N HIS A 256 -1.41 -11.17 6.17
CA HIS A 256 -0.73 -10.16 6.98
C HIS A 256 -1.07 -8.74 6.53
N GLY A 257 -1.12 -7.86 7.53
CA GLY A 257 -1.26 -6.42 7.39
C GLY A 257 0.08 -5.71 7.44
N ILE A 258 0.11 -4.53 6.84
CA ILE A 258 1.28 -3.67 6.73
C ILE A 258 0.88 -2.28 7.21
N TRP A 259 1.44 -1.86 8.34
CA TRP A 259 1.36 -0.47 8.76
C TRP A 259 2.50 0.32 8.15
N LEU A 260 2.17 1.37 7.43
CA LEU A 260 3.12 2.41 7.01
C LEU A 260 3.01 3.60 7.95
N TYR A 261 4.15 4.10 8.41
CA TYR A 261 4.23 5.23 9.32
C TYR A 261 5.02 6.35 8.66
N GLY A 262 4.59 7.59 8.80
CA GLY A 262 5.28 8.73 8.21
C GLY A 262 4.93 10.07 8.82
N LEU A 263 5.66 11.09 8.37
CA LEU A 263 5.49 12.48 8.75
C LEU A 263 4.90 13.24 7.56
N ILE A 264 3.80 13.97 7.75
CA ILE A 264 3.33 14.94 6.77
C ILE A 264 4.31 16.10 6.73
N ILE A 265 4.93 16.33 5.58
CA ILE A 265 5.96 17.36 5.39
C ILE A 265 5.46 18.55 4.57
N ALA A 266 4.42 18.36 3.76
CA ALA A 266 3.88 19.40 2.91
C ALA A 266 2.43 19.14 2.51
N THR A 267 1.74 20.22 2.16
CA THR A 267 0.50 20.20 1.39
C THR A 267 0.82 20.47 -0.07
N GLN A 268 0.10 19.85 -0.99
CA GLN A 268 0.19 20.12 -2.41
C GLN A 268 -1.19 20.43 -2.97
N ASP A 269 -1.28 21.54 -3.72
CA ASP A 269 -2.43 21.85 -4.56
C ASP A 269 -2.03 21.60 -6.02
N ASN A 270 -2.66 20.61 -6.66
CA ASN A 270 -2.48 20.33 -8.06
C ASN A 270 -3.83 20.23 -8.77
N THR A 271 -3.87 20.56 -10.04
CA THR A 271 -4.94 20.09 -10.93
C THR A 271 -4.76 18.59 -11.20
N ASN A 272 -5.86 17.83 -11.15
CA ASN A 272 -5.83 16.43 -11.55
C ASN A 272 -5.41 16.34 -13.03
N PRO A 273 -4.29 15.69 -13.38
CA PRO A 273 -3.82 15.63 -14.76
C PRO A 273 -4.80 14.90 -15.70
N ASP A 274 -5.60 13.97 -15.18
CA ASP A 274 -6.63 13.27 -15.96
C ASP A 274 -7.92 14.10 -16.13
N ASN A 275 -8.16 15.04 -15.22
CA ASN A 275 -9.28 15.96 -15.30
C ASN A 275 -8.85 17.34 -14.77
N PRO A 276 -8.38 18.24 -15.64
CA PRO A 276 -7.86 19.55 -15.21
C PRO A 276 -8.91 20.43 -14.53
N ASN A 277 -10.20 20.08 -14.62
CA ASN A 277 -11.28 20.78 -13.92
C ASN A 277 -11.52 20.26 -12.50
N THR A 278 -10.86 19.17 -12.10
CA THR A 278 -10.95 18.62 -10.75
C THR A 278 -9.68 18.96 -9.98
N PRO A 279 -9.73 19.89 -9.01
CA PRO A 279 -8.61 20.09 -8.10
C PRO A 279 -8.30 18.80 -7.32
N ARG A 280 -7.02 18.55 -7.08
CA ARG A 280 -6.51 17.50 -6.20
C ARG A 280 -5.73 18.16 -5.07
N ARG A 281 -6.20 17.94 -3.84
CA ARG A 281 -5.53 18.38 -2.62
C ARG A 281 -4.77 17.18 -2.05
N ALA A 282 -3.49 17.33 -1.78
CA ALA A 282 -2.67 16.22 -1.29
C ALA A 282 -1.89 16.59 -0.03
N LEU A 283 -1.85 15.66 0.92
CA LEU A 283 -0.88 15.63 2.01
C LEU A 283 0.30 14.76 1.57
N LEU A 284 1.50 15.32 1.60
CA LEU A 284 2.73 14.64 1.22
C LEU A 284 3.42 14.11 2.49
N VAL A 285 3.63 12.80 2.50
CA VAL A 285 4.18 12.06 3.64
C VAL A 285 5.58 11.56 3.32
N ASP A 286 6.49 11.81 4.25
CA ASP A 286 7.81 11.19 4.29
C ASP A 286 7.71 9.90 5.13
N LEU A 287 7.81 8.75 4.49
CA LEU A 287 7.68 7.45 5.13
C LEU A 287 8.86 7.19 6.05
N GLN A 288 8.60 6.88 7.32
CA GLN A 288 9.59 6.66 8.36
C GLN A 288 9.77 5.20 8.73
N ALA A 289 8.69 4.41 8.68
CA ALA A 289 8.74 3.01 9.08
C ALA A 289 7.64 2.18 8.43
N LEU A 290 7.86 0.87 8.47
CA LEU A 290 6.92 -0.17 8.10
C LEU A 290 6.84 -1.20 9.23
N ASP A 291 5.65 -1.70 9.54
CA ASP A 291 5.43 -2.77 10.51
C ASP A 291 4.56 -3.87 9.87
N VAL A 292 5.01 -5.12 9.96
CA VAL A 292 4.28 -6.29 9.45
C VAL A 292 3.54 -6.93 10.62
N VAL A 293 2.21 -6.95 10.55
CA VAL A 293 1.34 -7.45 11.61
C VAL A 293 0.51 -8.64 11.13
N GLU A 294 0.25 -9.58 12.03
CA GLU A 294 -0.61 -10.72 11.74
C GLU A 294 -2.08 -10.30 11.60
N GLY A 295 -2.78 -10.91 10.64
CA GLY A 295 -4.22 -10.75 10.46
C GLY A 295 -4.62 -9.62 9.50
N ALA A 296 -5.88 -9.69 9.06
CA ALA A 296 -6.54 -8.63 8.32
C ALA A 296 -6.83 -7.42 9.22
N GLU A 297 -7.04 -6.27 8.59
CA GLU A 297 -7.30 -4.96 9.21
C GLU A 297 -8.10 -5.07 10.51
N PRO A 298 -7.68 -4.46 11.62
CA PRO A 298 -8.53 -4.37 12.79
C PRO A 298 -9.83 -3.69 12.36
N THR A 299 -10.97 -4.36 12.60
CA THR A 299 -12.28 -3.84 12.18
C THR A 299 -12.42 -2.41 12.69
N PRO A 300 -12.59 -1.39 11.82
CA PRO A 300 -12.72 -0.02 12.29
C PRO A 300 -14.04 0.07 13.04
N ALA A 301 -13.98 0.11 14.36
CA ALA A 301 -15.12 0.51 15.17
C ALA A 301 -15.36 1.97 14.84
N SER A 302 -16.35 2.31 14.00
CA SER A 302 -16.61 3.68 13.47
C SER A 302 -16.34 4.76 14.52
N PRO A 303 -15.10 5.29 14.60
CA PRO A 303 -14.81 6.31 15.58
C PRO A 303 -15.25 7.65 14.97
N PRO A 304 -15.61 8.64 15.79
CA PRO A 304 -15.70 10.02 15.29
C PRO A 304 -14.39 10.39 14.57
N ILE A 305 -14.47 11.17 13.49
CA ILE A 305 -13.36 11.48 12.57
C ILE A 305 -12.10 11.93 13.34
N PHE A 306 -12.29 12.74 14.38
CA PHE A 306 -11.33 12.91 15.47
C PHE A 306 -12.03 12.66 16.80
N SER A 307 -11.50 11.75 17.61
CA SER A 307 -12.02 11.52 18.96
C SER A 307 -11.83 12.78 19.80
N ARG A 308 -12.93 13.30 20.38
CA ARG A 308 -12.85 14.33 21.42
C ARG A 308 -12.06 13.75 22.59
N LYS A 309 -10.78 14.12 22.73
CA LYS A 309 -10.12 14.04 24.04
C LYS A 309 -10.74 15.17 24.88
N LEU A 310 -11.66 14.79 25.77
CA LEU A 310 -12.09 15.61 26.90
C LEU A 310 -10.96 15.70 27.93
#